data_AF-R6AGN4-F1
#
_entry.id   AF-R6AGN4-F1
#
_cell.length_a   1.000
_cell.length_b   1.000
_cell.length_c   1.000
_cell.angle_alpha   90.00
_cell.angle_beta   90.00
_cell.angle_gamma   90.00
#
_symmetry.space_group_name_H-M   'P 1'
#
loop_
_entity.id
_entity.type
_entity.pdbx_description
1 polymer ?
#
loop_
_entity_poly.entity_id
_entity_poly.type
_entity_poly.pdbx_seq_one_letter_code
_entity_poly.pdbx_strand_id
1 'polypeptide(L)'
;MKQDCTISQPTADETNCFQTSESNEFPKGTHVSEPDEQTGSAIKKCTQANREIGTEKEYSSMPKVVPTNGNKTDSTSWSYLFVHNQKVKSIEEQLKKEGITHFVHKTIKYVPRHRNKGGMREVETPSVSGLIFLQGNPEILQDYLDQNIKPYKLCKNCSTGKVATIPCNQMEPFMRVAETEPERLRFLLRPFVYYSKNRTLLRIVTGEYAGLEGYVIRIARDRKLVMDVGGMAVALSGVHAERFEEVNKNETDKKECELFYKRNLHERNAFIDRYFHQVKTAQEVSAQVENIEILRLQTLADVRNKKLDLKDAYDTFYFMIEEIGYYYAPFIDYFKDELRPIFDAGRTVKEEIEKAIRIFKNSDKELYNRCETEFEALQNNYGYLFE
;
A
#
# COMPACT_ATOMS: atom_id res chain seq x y z
N MET A 1 -26.96 -46.30 -13.52
CA MET A 1 -27.77 -45.25 -12.85
C MET A 1 -26.80 -44.37 -12.09
N LYS A 2 -26.77 -43.09 -12.44
CA LYS A 2 -25.82 -42.10 -11.91
C LYS A 2 -26.29 -41.63 -10.53
N GLN A 3 -25.36 -41.54 -9.59
CA GLN A 3 -25.50 -40.80 -8.33
C GLN A 3 -25.06 -39.36 -8.60
N ASP A 4 -25.97 -38.41 -8.39
CA ASP A 4 -25.68 -36.98 -8.37
C ASP A 4 -25.40 -36.54 -6.93
N CYS A 5 -24.20 -36.01 -6.70
CA CYS A 5 -23.85 -35.24 -5.50
C CYS A 5 -22.86 -34.16 -5.92
N THR A 6 -23.37 -32.97 -6.26
CA THR A 6 -22.56 -31.75 -6.37
C THR A 6 -23.34 -30.60 -5.74
N ILE A 7 -23.20 -30.43 -4.42
CA ILE A 7 -23.52 -29.17 -3.75
C ILE A 7 -22.19 -28.41 -3.67
N SER A 8 -21.95 -27.55 -4.65
CA SER A 8 -20.87 -26.57 -4.60
C SER A 8 -21.29 -25.42 -3.69
N GLN A 9 -20.52 -25.19 -2.64
CA GLN A 9 -20.67 -24.04 -1.75
C GLN A 9 -20.39 -22.73 -2.50
N PRO A 10 -21.14 -21.63 -2.24
CA PRO A 10 -20.95 -20.37 -2.93
C PRO A 10 -19.74 -19.61 -2.37
N THR A 11 -18.89 -19.11 -3.29
CA THR A 11 -17.85 -18.12 -3.05
C THR A 11 -18.51 -16.83 -2.53
N ALA A 12 -18.17 -16.42 -1.30
CA ALA A 12 -18.79 -15.26 -0.66
C ALA A 12 -18.19 -13.93 -1.16
N ASP A 13 -19.06 -13.10 -1.74
CA ASP A 13 -18.84 -11.69 -2.07
C ASP A 13 -18.53 -10.85 -0.82
N GLU A 14 -17.50 -9.99 -0.89
CA GLU A 14 -17.16 -8.99 0.14
C GLU A 14 -18.07 -7.74 0.07
N THR A 15 -19.09 -7.70 -0.81
CA THR A 15 -19.94 -6.51 -1.04
C THR A 15 -21.31 -6.53 -0.35
N ASN A 16 -21.75 -7.64 0.27
CA ASN A 16 -23.14 -7.78 0.72
C ASN A 16 -23.37 -8.16 2.20
N CYS A 17 -22.52 -7.72 3.13
CA CYS A 17 -22.79 -7.90 4.57
C CYS A 17 -22.27 -6.73 5.42
N PHE A 18 -22.89 -5.56 5.29
CA PHE A 18 -22.97 -4.60 6.39
C PHE A 18 -24.45 -4.38 6.71
N GLN A 19 -25.07 -5.36 7.36
CA GLN A 19 -26.25 -5.07 8.16
C GLN A 19 -25.76 -4.36 9.43
N THR A 20 -26.11 -3.09 9.55
CA THR A 20 -26.18 -2.37 10.82
C THR A 20 -27.19 -3.10 11.71
N SER A 21 -26.72 -4.07 12.49
CA SER A 21 -27.40 -4.47 13.72
C SER A 21 -26.49 -4.14 14.89
N GLU A 22 -26.94 -3.13 15.63
CA GLU A 22 -26.35 -2.65 16.86
C GLU A 22 -26.24 -3.79 17.88
N SER A 23 -25.03 -4.00 18.40
CA SER A 23 -24.84 -4.56 19.73
C SER A 23 -23.66 -3.84 20.36
N ASN A 24 -23.96 -2.89 21.24
CA ASN A 24 -22.98 -2.18 22.07
C ASN A 24 -22.44 -3.05 23.23
N GLU A 25 -22.44 -4.37 23.09
CA GLU A 25 -21.94 -5.29 24.12
C GLU A 25 -20.84 -6.17 23.55
N PHE A 26 -19.60 -5.81 23.89
CA PHE A 26 -18.48 -6.73 23.86
C PHE A 26 -18.78 -7.90 24.81
N PRO A 27 -18.62 -9.17 24.39
CA PRO A 27 -18.57 -10.26 25.36
C PRO A 27 -17.35 -10.04 26.25
N LYS A 28 -17.56 -9.97 27.57
CA LYS A 28 -16.50 -9.85 28.59
C LYS A 28 -15.41 -10.89 28.31
N GLY A 29 -14.30 -10.43 27.72
CA GLY A 29 -13.04 -11.16 27.75
C GLY A 29 -12.61 -11.30 29.21
N THR A 30 -11.85 -12.34 29.52
CA THR A 30 -11.33 -12.60 30.86
C THR A 30 -10.47 -11.42 31.30
N HIS A 31 -11.06 -10.48 32.03
CA HIS A 31 -10.35 -9.46 32.79
C HIS A 31 -9.58 -10.18 33.90
N VAL A 32 -8.26 -10.15 33.81
CA VAL A 32 -7.39 -10.47 34.93
C VAL A 32 -6.77 -9.15 35.37
N SER A 33 -6.96 -8.82 36.64
CA SER A 33 -6.38 -7.65 37.29
C SER A 33 -4.84 -7.70 37.25
N GLU A 34 -4.26 -6.51 37.28
CA GLU A 34 -2.82 -6.21 37.23
C GLU A 34 -1.96 -7.16 38.07
N PRO A 35 -0.81 -7.64 37.57
CA PRO A 35 0.29 -8.00 38.46
C PRO A 35 1.00 -6.73 38.93
N ASP A 36 1.07 -6.57 40.25
CA ASP A 36 2.00 -5.68 40.95
C ASP A 36 3.45 -6.10 40.62
N GLU A 37 4.00 -5.64 39.50
CA GLU A 37 5.44 -5.49 39.31
C GLU A 37 5.74 -4.65 38.07
N GLN A 38 6.14 -3.40 38.32
CA GLN A 38 6.59 -2.45 37.31
C GLN A 38 7.93 -2.93 36.73
N THR A 39 7.89 -3.78 35.69
CA THR A 39 9.10 -4.18 34.98
C THR A 39 9.28 -3.29 33.76
N GLY A 40 10.21 -2.35 33.90
CA GLY A 40 10.49 -1.30 32.93
C GLY A 40 11.02 -1.77 31.58
N SER A 41 10.81 -0.86 30.62
CA SER A 41 11.48 -0.65 29.34
C SER A 41 12.68 -1.54 29.03
N ALA A 42 12.49 -2.42 28.04
CA ALA A 42 13.56 -2.87 27.17
C ALA A 42 13.02 -2.94 25.74
N ILE A 43 12.76 -1.77 25.15
CA ILE A 43 12.64 -1.65 23.69
C ILE A 43 13.99 -2.13 23.13
N LYS A 44 13.99 -3.30 22.48
CA LYS A 44 15.14 -3.77 21.71
C LYS A 44 15.41 -2.72 20.64
N LYS A 45 16.63 -2.20 20.64
CA LYS A 45 17.13 -1.25 19.64
C LYS A 45 17.07 -1.88 18.26
N CYS A 46 16.77 -1.03 17.28
CA CYS A 46 16.82 -1.28 15.85
C CYS A 46 18.07 -2.08 15.46
N THR A 47 17.90 -3.37 15.18
CA THR A 47 18.95 -4.18 14.57
C THR A 47 18.91 -3.89 13.08
N GLN A 48 19.98 -3.27 12.58
CA GLN A 48 20.21 -3.02 11.16
C GLN A 48 19.99 -4.31 10.37
N ALA A 49 18.99 -4.33 9.49
CA ALA A 49 18.51 -5.54 8.82
C ALA A 49 19.53 -6.19 7.85
N ASN A 50 20.70 -5.59 7.60
CA ASN A 50 21.66 -6.09 6.62
C ASN A 50 23.14 -5.88 7.01
N ARG A 51 23.62 -6.49 8.11
CA ARG A 51 25.05 -6.78 8.24
C ARG A 51 25.29 -8.26 8.04
N GLU A 52 25.75 -8.62 6.84
CA GLU A 52 26.40 -9.91 6.61
C GLU A 52 27.62 -10.00 7.54
N ILE A 53 27.69 -11.07 8.33
CA ILE A 53 28.83 -11.38 9.20
C ILE A 53 29.99 -11.80 8.30
N GLY A 54 30.80 -10.82 7.89
CA GLY A 54 32.09 -11.02 7.23
C GLY A 54 33.21 -10.95 8.25
N THR A 55 33.94 -12.06 8.39
CA THR A 55 35.14 -12.24 9.23
C THR A 55 36.16 -11.11 9.09
N GLU A 56 36.66 -10.65 10.23
CA GLU A 56 37.76 -9.71 10.41
C GLU A 56 38.99 -10.09 9.59
N LYS A 57 39.46 -9.17 8.72
CA LYS A 57 40.88 -8.87 8.53
C LYS A 57 41.05 -7.39 8.22
N GLU A 58 41.78 -6.73 9.11
CA GLU A 58 42.35 -5.39 8.96
C GLU A 58 43.09 -5.26 7.62
N TYR A 59 42.94 -4.14 6.92
CA TYR A 59 44.07 -3.32 6.46
C TYR A 59 43.57 -1.91 6.10
N SER A 60 44.27 -0.95 6.69
CA SER A 60 44.24 0.49 6.51
C SER A 60 44.17 0.97 5.05
N SER A 61 43.28 1.92 4.76
CA SER A 61 43.61 3.26 4.22
C SER A 61 42.35 4.04 3.86
N MET A 62 42.08 5.08 4.64
CA MET A 62 41.15 6.17 4.27
C MET A 62 41.80 7.08 3.20
N PRO A 63 41.02 7.96 2.57
CA PRO A 63 41.19 9.37 2.91
C PRO A 63 39.91 10.01 3.44
N LYS A 64 40.14 10.78 4.51
CA LYS A 64 39.18 11.56 5.29
C LYS A 64 38.58 12.71 4.46
N VAL A 65 37.28 12.94 4.61
CA VAL A 65 36.72 14.30 4.65
C VAL A 65 35.87 14.44 5.92
N VAL A 66 36.37 15.32 6.78
CA VAL A 66 35.93 15.92 8.06
C VAL A 66 34.49 15.61 8.57
N PRO A 67 34.37 15.13 9.82
CA PRO A 67 33.11 15.10 10.57
C PRO A 67 32.96 16.38 11.42
N THR A 68 31.86 17.11 11.25
CA THR A 68 31.47 18.18 12.18
C THR A 68 30.35 17.64 13.07
N ASN A 69 30.68 17.44 14.34
CA ASN A 69 29.78 16.96 15.40
C ASN A 69 28.63 17.95 15.65
N GLY A 70 27.41 17.42 15.81
CA GLY A 70 26.27 18.17 16.36
C GLY A 70 24.94 17.45 16.21
N ASN A 71 24.58 16.67 17.23
CA ASN A 71 23.27 16.03 17.51
C ASN A 71 23.05 14.62 16.94
N LYS A 72 23.10 13.64 17.86
CA LYS A 72 22.27 12.44 17.80
C LYS A 72 20.81 12.88 17.61
N THR A 73 20.29 12.76 16.39
CA THR A 73 18.84 12.74 16.17
C THR A 73 18.48 11.30 15.81
N ASP A 74 18.23 10.51 16.85
CA ASP A 74 17.58 9.21 16.77
C ASP A 74 16.14 9.39 16.28
N SER A 75 15.97 9.60 14.98
CA SER A 75 14.67 9.54 14.31
C SER A 75 14.82 8.84 12.97
N THR A 76 15.21 7.56 13.02
CA THR A 76 15.27 6.71 11.82
C THR A 76 13.83 6.33 11.41
N SER A 77 13.14 7.21 10.70
CA SER A 77 11.88 6.87 10.05
C SER A 77 12.10 6.05 8.78
N TRP A 78 11.06 5.42 8.28
CA TRP A 78 11.03 4.75 7.00
C TRP A 78 10.09 5.47 6.03
N SER A 79 10.46 5.53 4.77
CA SER A 79 9.62 5.98 3.67
C SER A 79 9.55 4.88 2.62
N TYR A 80 8.62 4.97 1.67
CA TYR A 80 8.46 3.95 0.65
C TYR A 80 8.20 4.53 -0.73
N LEU A 81 8.47 3.73 -1.75
CA LEU A 81 8.22 4.02 -3.16
C LEU A 81 7.71 2.77 -3.88
N PHE A 82 7.03 2.98 -5.01
CA PHE A 82 6.67 1.92 -5.94
C PHE A 82 7.56 1.95 -7.16
N VAL A 83 8.04 0.77 -7.55
CA VAL A 83 8.92 0.56 -8.70
C VAL A 83 8.33 -0.55 -9.56
N HIS A 84 8.53 -0.49 -10.88
CA HIS A 84 8.21 -1.63 -11.72
C HIS A 84 9.03 -2.88 -11.33
N ASN A 85 8.37 -4.04 -11.22
CA ASN A 85 8.96 -5.30 -10.75
C ASN A 85 10.29 -5.69 -11.41
N GLN A 86 10.43 -5.40 -12.70
CA GLN A 86 11.64 -5.73 -13.46
C GLN A 86 12.87 -4.93 -13.00
N LYS A 87 12.66 -3.73 -12.46
CA LYS A 87 13.73 -2.80 -12.05
C LYS A 87 14.12 -2.94 -10.58
N VAL A 88 13.29 -3.61 -9.76
CA VAL A 88 13.49 -3.78 -8.31
C VAL A 88 14.87 -4.35 -8.00
N LYS A 89 15.32 -5.40 -8.71
CA LYS A 89 16.61 -6.03 -8.46
C LYS A 89 17.79 -5.09 -8.70
N SER A 90 17.76 -4.34 -9.79
CA SER A 90 18.80 -3.36 -10.13
C SER A 90 18.88 -2.26 -9.08
N ILE A 91 17.72 -1.79 -8.59
CA ILE A 91 17.65 -0.77 -7.55
C ILE A 91 18.15 -1.33 -6.22
N GLU A 92 17.75 -2.55 -5.85
CA GLU A 92 18.18 -3.22 -4.62
C GLU A 92 19.71 -3.39 -4.59
N GLU A 93 20.34 -3.80 -5.69
CA GLU A 93 21.80 -3.92 -5.80
C GLU A 93 22.51 -2.57 -5.63
N GLN A 94 21.95 -1.49 -6.21
CA GLN A 94 22.47 -0.14 -6.06
C GLN A 94 22.35 0.36 -4.62
N LEU A 95 21.22 0.11 -3.95
CA LEU A 95 21.01 0.45 -2.54
C LEU A 95 21.98 -0.29 -1.63
N LYS A 96 22.29 -1.56 -1.90
CA LYS A 96 23.30 -2.35 -1.18
C LYS A 96 24.70 -1.76 -1.35
N LYS A 97 25.07 -1.38 -2.57
CA LYS A 97 26.38 -0.79 -2.88
C LYS A 97 26.61 0.53 -2.13
N GLU A 98 25.58 1.37 -2.06
CA GLU A 98 25.63 2.68 -1.38
C GLU A 98 25.39 2.59 0.13
N GLY A 99 25.17 1.38 0.67
CA GLY A 99 24.96 1.16 2.11
C GLY A 99 23.66 1.73 2.65
N ILE A 100 22.65 1.97 1.79
CA ILE A 100 21.35 2.49 2.21
C ILE A 100 20.52 1.36 2.81
N THR A 101 20.02 1.58 4.02
CA THR A 101 19.17 0.59 4.68
C THR A 101 17.79 0.57 4.01
N HIS A 102 17.43 -0.60 3.50
CA HIS A 102 16.21 -0.80 2.73
C HIS A 102 15.55 -2.14 3.04
N PHE A 103 14.26 -2.24 2.73
CA PHE A 103 13.47 -3.45 2.82
C PHE A 103 12.59 -3.57 1.56
N VAL A 104 12.69 -4.69 0.85
CA VAL A 104 11.88 -4.96 -0.35
C VAL A 104 10.75 -5.89 0.05
N HIS A 105 9.50 -5.45 -0.11
CA HIS A 105 8.36 -6.30 0.20
C HIS A 105 8.19 -7.38 -0.87
N LYS A 106 8.26 -8.65 -0.45
CA LYS A 106 8.12 -9.82 -1.31
C LYS A 106 6.87 -10.61 -0.91
N THR A 107 6.35 -11.41 -1.83
CA THR A 107 5.33 -12.41 -1.47
C THR A 107 5.61 -13.72 -2.19
N ILE A 108 5.18 -14.82 -1.59
CA ILE A 108 5.37 -16.15 -2.15
C ILE A 108 4.10 -16.48 -2.94
N LYS A 109 4.25 -16.92 -4.19
CA LYS A 109 3.18 -17.56 -4.96
C LYS A 109 3.56 -19.00 -5.21
N TYR A 110 2.69 -19.89 -4.81
CA TYR A 110 2.78 -21.31 -5.11
C TYR A 110 2.29 -21.56 -6.54
N VAL A 111 3.20 -21.87 -7.45
CA VAL A 111 2.84 -22.24 -8.84
C VAL A 111 3.02 -23.74 -9.05
N PRO A 112 2.11 -24.41 -9.79
CA PRO A 112 2.30 -25.81 -10.15
C PRO A 112 3.53 -25.95 -11.05
N ARG A 113 4.37 -26.97 -10.81
CA ARG A 113 5.48 -27.27 -11.73
C ARG A 113 4.91 -27.68 -13.10
N HIS A 114 5.55 -27.20 -14.18
CA HIS A 114 5.14 -27.47 -15.55
C HIS A 114 5.14 -28.99 -15.86
N ARG A 115 4.25 -29.39 -16.80
CA ARG A 115 3.90 -30.75 -17.28
C ARG A 115 4.85 -31.89 -16.86
N ASN A 116 4.27 -32.89 -16.20
CA ASN A 116 4.80 -34.23 -15.85
C ASN A 116 5.71 -34.39 -14.63
N LYS A 117 5.89 -33.38 -13.78
CA LYS A 117 6.46 -33.58 -12.44
C LYS A 117 5.49 -33.06 -11.39
N GLY A 118 4.86 -33.98 -10.65
CA GLY A 118 4.03 -33.64 -9.50
C GLY A 118 4.82 -32.80 -8.49
N GLY A 119 4.16 -31.80 -7.91
CA GLY A 119 4.74 -30.90 -6.90
C GLY A 119 4.48 -29.43 -7.18
N MET A 120 4.37 -28.64 -6.10
CA MET A 120 4.28 -27.18 -6.16
C MET A 120 5.69 -26.58 -6.13
N ARG A 121 5.88 -25.44 -6.80
CA ARG A 121 7.11 -24.63 -6.70
C ARG A 121 6.75 -23.32 -6.01
N GLU A 122 7.49 -23.01 -4.96
CA GLU A 122 7.52 -21.67 -4.38
C GLU A 122 8.21 -20.73 -5.35
N VAL A 123 7.50 -19.70 -5.78
CA VAL A 123 8.06 -18.61 -6.58
C VAL A 123 7.80 -17.32 -5.82
N GLU A 124 8.87 -16.65 -5.42
CA GLU A 124 8.79 -15.29 -4.90
C GLU A 124 8.28 -14.36 -6.01
N THR A 125 7.08 -13.82 -5.85
CA THR A 125 6.52 -12.77 -6.69
C THR A 125 6.04 -11.62 -5.82
N PRO A 126 6.38 -10.36 -6.12
CA PRO A 126 5.92 -9.22 -5.33
C PRO A 126 4.37 -9.15 -5.31
N SER A 127 3.74 -9.03 -4.13
CA SER A 127 2.28 -8.87 -4.01
C SER A 127 1.80 -7.50 -4.42
N VAL A 128 2.63 -6.49 -4.20
CA VAL A 128 2.44 -5.12 -4.68
C VAL A 128 3.66 -4.82 -5.53
N SER A 129 3.48 -4.44 -6.79
CA SER A 129 4.62 -4.38 -7.71
C SER A 129 5.71 -3.43 -7.20
N GLY A 130 6.89 -3.97 -6.93
CA GLY A 130 8.10 -3.28 -6.49
C GLY A 130 7.93 -2.27 -5.37
N LEU A 131 7.22 -2.64 -4.31
CA LEU A 131 7.19 -1.86 -3.07
C LEU A 131 8.54 -1.96 -2.34
N ILE A 132 9.24 -0.84 -2.23
CA ILE A 132 10.54 -0.72 -1.55
C ILE A 132 10.40 0.29 -0.42
N PHE A 133 10.91 -0.06 0.75
CA PHE A 133 11.02 0.81 1.91
C PHE A 133 12.47 1.21 2.12
N LEU A 134 12.71 2.47 2.45
CA LEU A 134 14.00 3.08 2.68
C LEU A 134 14.02 3.71 4.08
N GLN A 135 15.05 3.43 4.87
CA GLN A 135 15.22 4.02 6.19
C GLN A 135 16.06 5.30 6.10
N GLY A 136 15.55 6.39 6.69
CA GLY A 136 16.26 7.67 6.70
C GLY A 136 15.32 8.87 6.82
N ASN A 137 15.92 10.06 6.68
CA ASN A 137 15.16 11.31 6.56
C ASN A 137 14.54 11.37 5.15
N PRO A 138 13.22 11.59 5.01
CA PRO A 138 12.53 11.70 3.72
C PRO A 138 13.17 12.67 2.73
N GLU A 139 13.70 13.81 3.18
CA GLU A 139 14.33 14.82 2.33
C GLU A 139 15.64 14.28 1.73
N ILE A 140 16.51 13.71 2.57
CA ILE A 140 17.79 13.12 2.15
C ILE A 140 17.55 11.93 1.22
N LEU A 141 16.53 11.11 1.51
CA LEU A 141 16.17 9.97 0.67
C LEU A 141 15.65 10.42 -0.70
N GLN A 142 14.84 11.48 -0.76
CA GLN A 142 14.37 12.02 -2.03
C GLN A 142 15.52 12.61 -2.85
N ASP A 143 16.42 13.38 -2.22
CA ASP A 143 17.62 13.91 -2.88
C ASP A 143 18.51 12.79 -3.45
N TYR A 144 18.65 11.69 -2.70
CA TYR A 144 19.37 10.50 -3.18
C TYR A 144 18.71 9.88 -4.41
N LEU A 145 17.39 9.68 -4.37
CA LEU A 145 16.64 9.12 -5.50
C LEU A 145 16.76 10.03 -6.72
N ASP A 146 16.65 11.34 -6.53
CA ASP A 146 16.78 12.34 -7.59
C ASP A 146 18.20 12.36 -8.18
N GLN A 147 19.25 12.02 -7.43
CA GLN A 147 20.62 12.00 -7.97
C GLN A 147 20.98 10.66 -8.62
N ASN A 148 20.55 9.54 -8.03
CA ASN A 148 21.11 8.22 -8.31
C ASN A 148 20.13 7.27 -8.99
N ILE A 149 18.83 7.43 -8.74
CA ILE A 149 17.78 6.48 -9.14
C ILE A 149 16.61 7.26 -9.76
N LYS A 150 16.93 8.15 -10.69
CA LYS A 150 15.91 8.84 -11.47
C LYS A 150 15.08 7.84 -12.27
N PRO A 151 13.75 7.99 -12.35
CA PRO A 151 12.97 9.16 -11.93
C PRO A 151 12.05 8.90 -10.70
N TYR A 152 12.44 8.05 -9.74
CA TYR A 152 11.53 7.62 -8.67
C TYR A 152 11.34 8.66 -7.56
N LYS A 153 10.11 8.79 -7.06
CA LYS A 153 9.75 9.64 -5.91
C LYS A 153 9.18 8.83 -4.75
N LEU A 154 9.41 9.32 -3.54
CA LEU A 154 8.79 8.79 -2.34
C LEU A 154 7.28 9.04 -2.35
N CYS A 155 6.51 8.04 -1.92
CA CYS A 155 5.06 8.12 -1.87
C CYS A 155 4.59 9.08 -0.75
N LYS A 156 3.42 9.69 -0.96
CA LYS A 156 2.77 10.54 0.04
C LYS A 156 1.80 9.75 0.92
N ASN A 157 1.71 10.14 2.19
CA ASN A 157 0.64 9.71 3.07
C ASN A 157 -0.64 10.44 2.68
N CYS A 158 -1.67 9.69 2.29
CA CYS A 158 -2.94 10.24 1.80
C CYS A 158 -3.72 11.06 2.84
N SER A 159 -3.48 10.84 4.14
CA SER A 159 -4.16 11.61 5.19
C SER A 159 -3.53 12.99 5.36
N THR A 160 -2.21 13.12 5.14
CA THR A 160 -1.46 14.37 5.42
C THR A 160 -0.99 15.11 4.17
N GLY A 161 -0.95 14.45 3.01
CA GLY A 161 -0.40 14.99 1.76
C GLY A 161 1.13 15.15 1.75
N LYS A 162 1.82 14.77 2.82
CA LYS A 162 3.28 14.82 2.98
C LYS A 162 3.91 13.47 2.64
N VAL A 163 5.23 13.43 2.45
CA VAL A 163 5.96 12.18 2.23
C VAL A 163 5.67 11.19 3.37
N ALA A 164 5.34 9.95 3.01
CA ALA A 164 5.00 8.92 3.97
C ALA A 164 6.20 8.64 4.88
N THR A 165 5.95 8.75 6.18
CA THR A 165 6.95 8.59 7.23
C THR A 165 6.43 7.56 8.21
N ILE A 166 7.16 6.46 8.37
CA ILE A 166 6.79 5.29 9.18
C ILE A 166 7.80 5.17 10.32
N PRO A 167 7.38 5.33 11.58
CA PRO A 167 8.22 5.07 12.74
C PRO A 167 8.82 3.65 12.77
N CYS A 168 10.05 3.50 13.29
CA CYS A 168 10.70 2.17 13.39
C CYS A 168 9.90 1.16 14.21
N ASN A 169 9.30 1.59 15.32
CA ASN A 169 8.45 0.73 16.17
C ASN A 169 7.26 0.14 15.41
N GLN A 170 6.78 0.81 14.36
CA GLN A 170 5.70 0.34 13.50
C GLN A 170 6.24 -0.51 12.33
N MET A 171 7.38 -0.12 11.77
CA MET A 171 7.98 -0.82 10.63
C MET A 171 8.60 -2.17 11.01
N GLU A 172 9.26 -2.27 12.18
CA GLU A 172 9.95 -3.49 12.61
C GLU A 172 9.01 -4.70 12.76
N PRO A 173 7.85 -4.59 13.44
CA PRO A 173 6.93 -5.72 13.53
C PRO A 173 6.31 -6.06 12.17
N PHE A 174 6.05 -5.06 11.31
CA PHE A 174 5.60 -5.30 9.93
C PHE A 174 6.61 -6.12 9.12
N MET A 175 7.90 -5.72 9.15
CA MET A 175 8.97 -6.44 8.44
C MET A 175 9.09 -7.88 8.92
N ARG A 176 9.05 -8.10 10.25
CA ARG A 176 9.11 -9.45 10.83
C ARG A 176 8.04 -10.37 10.24
N VAL A 177 6.79 -9.90 10.19
CA VAL A 177 5.69 -10.70 9.64
C VAL A 177 5.81 -10.87 8.13
N ALA A 178 6.26 -9.83 7.42
CA ALA A 178 6.47 -9.90 5.99
C ALA A 178 7.58 -10.90 5.59
N GLU A 179 8.57 -11.10 6.46
CA GLU A 179 9.65 -12.07 6.26
C GLU A 179 9.24 -13.50 6.65
N THR A 180 8.51 -13.68 7.76
CA THR A 180 8.15 -15.02 8.26
C THR A 180 6.91 -15.59 7.56
N GLU A 181 5.84 -14.81 7.43
CA GLU A 181 4.53 -15.26 6.95
C GLU A 181 3.87 -14.22 6.03
N PRO A 182 4.46 -13.94 4.84
CA PRO A 182 3.98 -12.92 3.93
C PRO A 182 2.53 -13.13 3.46
N GLU A 183 2.05 -14.38 3.41
CA GLU A 183 0.68 -14.70 2.98
C GLU A 183 -0.40 -14.20 3.95
N ARG A 184 -0.03 -13.97 5.22
CA ARG A 184 -0.97 -13.45 6.21
C ARG A 184 -1.23 -11.96 6.07
N LEU A 185 -0.33 -11.24 5.38
CA LEU A 185 -0.45 -9.81 5.10
C LEU A 185 -1.27 -9.58 3.83
N ARG A 186 -2.32 -8.77 3.95
CA ARG A 186 -3.11 -8.29 2.82
C ARG A 186 -3.16 -6.77 2.86
N PHE A 187 -2.61 -6.12 1.84
CA PHE A 187 -2.82 -4.68 1.62
C PHE A 187 -4.29 -4.46 1.29
N LEU A 188 -4.91 -3.53 2.00
CA LEU A 188 -6.30 -3.18 1.80
C LEU A 188 -6.41 -1.97 0.87
N LEU A 189 -7.51 -1.93 0.11
CA LEU A 189 -7.78 -0.85 -0.85
C LEU A 189 -8.20 0.45 -0.17
N ARG A 190 -8.74 0.37 1.06
CA ARG A 190 -9.14 1.54 1.85
C ARG A 190 -7.94 1.98 2.72
N PRO A 191 -7.78 3.29 2.99
CA PRO A 191 -6.70 3.82 3.83
C PRO A 191 -6.94 3.43 5.29
N PHE A 192 -5.89 3.49 6.11
CA PHE A 192 -5.96 3.06 7.52
C PHE A 192 -7.08 3.76 8.30
N VAL A 193 -7.26 5.07 8.07
CA VAL A 193 -8.28 5.90 8.74
C VAL A 193 -9.71 5.43 8.46
N TYR A 194 -9.98 4.72 7.36
CA TYR A 194 -11.30 4.13 7.15
C TYR A 194 -11.66 3.12 8.25
N TYR A 195 -10.66 2.34 8.67
CA TYR A 195 -10.84 1.26 9.63
C TYR A 195 -10.82 1.74 11.08
N SER A 196 -10.47 3.01 11.34
CA SER A 196 -10.48 3.57 12.70
C SER A 196 -11.87 3.95 13.21
N LYS A 197 -12.84 4.18 12.31
CA LYS A 197 -14.16 4.71 12.68
C LYS A 197 -14.84 3.84 13.73
N ASN A 198 -15.09 4.42 14.91
CA ASN A 198 -15.74 3.79 16.06
C ASN A 198 -15.03 2.52 16.57
N ARG A 199 -13.71 2.44 16.42
CA ARG A 199 -12.91 1.32 16.93
C ARG A 199 -11.81 1.81 17.84
N THR A 200 -11.53 1.01 18.86
CA THR A 200 -10.38 1.22 19.75
C THR A 200 -9.12 0.74 19.05
N LEU A 201 -8.06 1.54 19.09
CA LEU A 201 -6.74 1.11 18.65
C LEU A 201 -6.21 0.08 19.64
N LEU A 202 -5.78 -1.08 19.12
CA LEU A 202 -5.32 -2.21 19.93
C LEU A 202 -3.86 -2.52 19.61
N ARG A 203 -3.08 -2.93 20.61
CA ARG A 203 -1.73 -3.47 20.45
C ARG A 203 -1.71 -4.95 20.81
N ILE A 204 -1.06 -5.77 19.99
CA ILE A 204 -0.83 -7.18 20.33
C ILE A 204 0.28 -7.24 21.38
N VAL A 205 0.05 -7.99 22.47
CA VAL A 205 1.01 -8.16 23.57
C VAL A 205 1.72 -9.51 23.51
N THR A 206 1.11 -10.49 22.85
CA THR A 206 1.60 -11.88 22.81
C THR A 206 2.11 -12.31 21.44
N GLY A 207 2.86 -13.42 21.43
CA GLY A 207 3.27 -14.07 20.20
C GLY A 207 4.33 -13.31 19.41
N GLU A 208 4.55 -13.74 18.17
CA GLU A 208 5.54 -13.16 17.26
C GLU A 208 5.12 -11.76 16.75
N TYR A 209 3.83 -11.45 16.89
CA TYR A 209 3.17 -10.22 16.48
C TYR A 209 3.15 -9.14 17.57
N ALA A 210 3.75 -9.41 18.73
CA ALA A 210 3.82 -8.47 19.84
C ALA A 210 4.40 -7.12 19.41
N GLY A 211 3.72 -6.03 19.80
CA GLY A 211 4.05 -4.66 19.43
C GLY A 211 3.29 -4.12 18.21
N LEU A 212 2.59 -4.97 17.44
CA LEU A 212 1.75 -4.49 16.34
C LEU A 212 0.52 -3.75 16.85
N GLU A 213 0.31 -2.55 16.33
CA GLU A 213 -0.82 -1.69 16.63
C GLU A 213 -1.78 -1.62 15.46
N GLY A 214 -3.08 -1.62 15.75
CA GLY A 214 -4.10 -1.53 14.71
C GLY A 214 -5.52 -1.74 15.19
N TYR A 215 -6.44 -1.74 14.24
CA TYR A 215 -7.85 -1.98 14.48
C TYR A 215 -8.22 -3.42 14.16
N VAL A 216 -8.85 -4.12 15.09
CA VAL A 216 -9.37 -5.46 14.83
C VAL A 216 -10.68 -5.36 14.05
N ILE A 217 -10.68 -5.96 12.86
CA ILE A 217 -11.83 -5.99 11.96
C ILE A 217 -12.12 -7.42 11.51
N ARG A 218 -13.36 -7.66 11.05
CA ARG A 218 -13.71 -8.92 10.39
C ARG A 218 -13.72 -8.72 8.89
N ILE A 219 -12.91 -9.48 8.17
CA ILE A 219 -12.94 -9.57 6.70
C ILE A 219 -13.20 -11.03 6.35
N ALA A 220 -14.24 -11.30 5.55
CA ALA A 220 -14.65 -12.66 5.17
C ALA A 220 -14.79 -13.62 6.39
N ARG A 221 -15.44 -13.14 7.46
CA ARG A 221 -15.63 -13.83 8.76
C ARG A 221 -14.36 -14.10 9.58
N ASP A 222 -13.18 -13.84 9.03
CA ASP A 222 -11.90 -13.95 9.74
C ASP A 222 -11.57 -12.65 10.49
N ARG A 223 -11.06 -12.78 11.72
CA ARG A 223 -10.62 -11.62 12.52
C ARG A 223 -9.21 -11.24 12.07
N LYS A 224 -9.04 -10.00 11.63
CA LYS A 224 -7.78 -9.45 11.14
C LYS A 224 -7.43 -8.19 11.91
N LEU A 225 -6.15 -7.98 12.19
CA LEU A 225 -5.64 -6.72 12.71
C LEU A 225 -5.24 -5.83 11.53
N VAL A 226 -5.84 -4.66 11.39
CA VAL A 226 -5.45 -3.68 10.38
C VAL A 226 -4.50 -2.67 10.99
N MET A 227 -3.26 -2.64 10.52
CA MET A 227 -2.23 -1.70 10.95
C MET A 227 -2.04 -0.59 9.90
N ASP A 228 -1.56 0.57 10.34
CA ASP A 228 -1.09 1.62 9.44
C ASP A 228 0.35 1.31 9.00
N VAL A 229 0.66 1.60 7.75
CA VAL A 229 2.02 1.54 7.20
C VAL A 229 2.17 2.74 6.27
N GLY A 230 2.45 3.91 6.85
CA GLY A 230 2.71 5.14 6.09
C GLY A 230 1.49 5.63 5.30
N GLY A 231 0.29 5.42 5.85
CA GLY A 231 -1.00 5.67 5.21
C GLY A 231 -1.61 4.43 4.56
N MET A 232 -0.84 3.37 4.25
CA MET A 232 -1.39 2.10 3.77
C MET A 232 -2.09 1.33 4.90
N ALA A 233 -3.27 0.79 4.64
CA ALA A 233 -3.88 -0.17 5.55
C ALA A 233 -3.38 -1.58 5.20
N VAL A 234 -2.79 -2.26 6.17
CA VAL A 234 -2.32 -3.64 6.01
C VAL A 234 -3.05 -4.53 7.00
N ALA A 235 -3.77 -5.53 6.51
CA ALA A 235 -4.44 -6.53 7.33
C ALA A 235 -3.51 -7.71 7.62
N LEU A 236 -3.38 -8.06 8.90
CA LEU A 236 -2.78 -9.28 9.40
C LEU A 236 -3.86 -10.32 9.74
N SER A 237 -3.78 -11.48 9.10
CA SER A 237 -4.67 -12.63 9.33
C SER A 237 -4.19 -13.51 10.49
N GLY A 238 -5.09 -14.28 11.10
CA GLY A 238 -4.71 -15.28 12.11
C GLY A 238 -4.54 -14.75 13.53
N VAL A 239 -4.98 -13.53 13.83
CA VAL A 239 -4.80 -12.87 15.14
C VAL A 239 -5.78 -13.32 16.24
N HIS A 240 -6.57 -14.37 15.98
CA HIS A 240 -7.66 -14.82 16.84
C HIS A 240 -7.22 -15.37 18.21
N ALA A 241 -6.00 -15.90 18.29
CA ALA A 241 -5.42 -16.46 19.52
C ALA A 241 -4.59 -15.43 20.30
N GLU A 242 -4.37 -14.25 19.75
CA GLU A 242 -3.51 -13.23 20.36
C GLU A 242 -4.24 -12.41 21.42
N ARG A 243 -3.48 -11.92 22.40
CA ARG A 243 -3.95 -10.99 23.42
C ARG A 243 -3.69 -9.56 22.99
N PHE A 244 -4.65 -8.70 23.29
CA PHE A 244 -4.62 -7.29 22.94
C PHE A 244 -4.64 -6.42 24.20
N GLU A 245 -3.95 -5.30 24.14
CA GLU A 245 -4.13 -4.17 25.04
C GLU A 245 -4.71 -2.98 24.25
N GLU A 246 -5.45 -2.11 24.93
CA GLU A 246 -5.92 -0.87 24.33
C GLU A 246 -4.79 0.15 24.32
N VAL A 247 -4.48 0.68 23.13
CA VAL A 247 -3.55 1.79 22.96
C VAL A 247 -4.36 3.06 23.10
N ASN A 248 -4.02 3.89 24.09
CA ASN A 248 -4.64 5.17 24.40
C ASN A 248 -6.12 5.10 24.85
N LYS A 249 -6.35 5.08 26.18
CA LYS A 249 -7.67 5.35 26.78
C LYS A 249 -8.14 6.81 26.63
N ASN A 250 -7.35 7.69 26.02
CA ASN A 250 -7.53 9.13 26.12
C ASN A 250 -7.97 9.73 24.78
N GLU A 251 -9.01 10.56 24.86
CA GLU A 251 -9.84 11.21 23.84
C GLU A 251 -9.13 12.00 22.72
N THR A 252 -7.80 11.95 22.65
CA THR A 252 -6.94 12.67 21.71
C THR A 252 -7.06 12.20 20.26
N ASP A 253 -7.43 10.93 20.01
CA ASP A 253 -7.56 10.39 18.65
C ASP A 253 -8.78 10.94 17.89
N LYS A 254 -9.78 11.49 18.61
CA LYS A 254 -10.88 12.22 17.95
C LYS A 254 -10.39 13.47 17.21
N LYS A 255 -9.27 14.07 17.62
CA LYS A 255 -8.69 15.26 16.97
C LYS A 255 -7.69 14.92 15.85
N GLU A 256 -7.04 13.75 15.88
CA GLU A 256 -6.23 13.29 14.74
C GLU A 256 -7.09 12.95 13.51
N CYS A 257 -8.37 12.60 13.72
CA CYS A 257 -9.37 12.56 12.65
C CYS A 257 -9.63 13.93 11.99
N GLU A 258 -9.24 15.07 12.60
CA GLU A 258 -9.51 16.41 12.06
C GLU A 258 -8.39 16.92 11.13
N LEU A 259 -7.20 16.31 11.15
CA LEU A 259 -6.12 16.67 10.23
C LEU A 259 -6.23 15.87 8.92
N PHE A 260 -7.41 15.95 8.30
CA PHE A 260 -7.64 15.46 6.93
C PHE A 260 -7.06 16.47 5.92
N TYR A 261 -6.22 15.99 5.01
CA TYR A 261 -5.85 16.74 3.81
C TYR A 261 -7.11 17.13 3.03
N LYS A 262 -7.24 18.43 2.72
CA LYS A 262 -8.43 19.15 2.21
C LYS A 262 -8.86 18.82 0.77
N ARG A 263 -8.76 17.56 0.31
CA ARG A 263 -9.55 17.08 -0.83
C ARG A 263 -10.57 16.11 -0.24
N ASN A 264 -11.87 16.43 -0.31
CA ASN A 264 -12.97 15.57 0.14
C ASN A 264 -13.08 14.32 -0.76
N LEU A 265 -11.99 13.57 -0.90
CA LEU A 265 -11.89 12.39 -1.73
C LEU A 265 -12.44 11.20 -0.96
N HIS A 266 -13.26 10.40 -1.64
CA HIS A 266 -13.66 9.12 -1.09
C HIS A 266 -12.40 8.27 -0.85
N GLU A 267 -12.33 7.58 0.28
CA GLU A 267 -11.17 6.81 0.74
C GLU A 267 -10.44 5.92 -0.30
N ARG A 268 -11.13 5.33 -1.28
CA ARG A 268 -10.50 4.55 -2.36
C ARG A 268 -9.68 5.45 -3.31
N ASN A 269 -10.22 6.63 -3.58
CA ASN A 269 -9.62 7.65 -4.41
C ASN A 269 -8.35 8.21 -3.74
N ALA A 270 -8.30 8.20 -2.41
CA ALA A 270 -7.11 8.56 -1.64
C ALA A 270 -5.94 7.57 -1.79
N PHE A 271 -6.17 6.29 -2.13
CA PHE A 271 -5.10 5.36 -2.48
C PHE A 271 -4.54 5.66 -3.87
N ILE A 272 -5.42 5.90 -4.83
CA ILE A 272 -5.08 6.21 -6.22
C ILE A 272 -4.30 7.53 -6.29
N ASP A 273 -4.72 8.56 -5.55
CA ASP A 273 -4.03 9.86 -5.46
C ASP A 273 -2.55 9.75 -5.05
N ARG A 274 -2.14 8.70 -4.32
CA ARG A 274 -0.72 8.48 -3.94
C ARG A 274 0.21 8.27 -5.13
N TYR A 275 -0.33 7.87 -6.27
CA TYR A 275 0.43 7.65 -7.50
C TYR A 275 0.57 8.92 -8.33
N PHE A 276 -0.13 10.00 -7.98
CA PHE A 276 -0.17 11.24 -8.74
C PHE A 276 0.59 12.39 -8.07
N HIS A 277 1.42 13.07 -8.85
CA HIS A 277 2.28 14.14 -8.39
C HIS A 277 2.33 15.27 -9.41
N GLN A 278 2.48 16.51 -8.94
CA GLN A 278 2.81 17.61 -9.83
C GLN A 278 4.16 17.36 -10.52
N VAL A 279 4.20 17.61 -11.82
CA VAL A 279 5.39 17.46 -12.67
C VAL A 279 5.84 18.83 -13.16
N LYS A 280 7.15 19.05 -13.16
CA LYS A 280 7.82 20.28 -13.62
C LYS A 280 8.93 19.98 -14.64
N THR A 281 9.38 18.73 -14.73
CA THR A 281 10.47 18.33 -15.62
C THR A 281 10.09 17.08 -16.42
N ALA A 282 10.66 16.91 -17.61
CA ALA A 282 10.46 15.74 -18.46
C ALA A 282 10.74 14.38 -17.74
N GLN A 283 11.63 14.37 -16.74
CA GLN A 283 11.92 13.17 -15.95
C GLN A 283 10.76 12.81 -15.01
N GLU A 284 10.18 13.82 -14.36
CA GLU A 284 9.00 13.63 -13.51
C GLU A 284 7.78 13.22 -14.33
N VAL A 285 7.66 13.73 -15.58
CA VAL A 285 6.67 13.24 -16.54
C VAL A 285 6.85 11.74 -16.77
N SER A 286 8.07 11.29 -17.06
CA SER A 286 8.35 9.86 -17.26
C SER A 286 8.01 9.01 -16.03
N ALA A 287 8.33 9.49 -14.82
CA ALA A 287 7.97 8.80 -13.58
C ALA A 287 6.46 8.67 -13.42
N GLN A 288 5.75 9.74 -13.74
CA GLN A 288 4.32 9.81 -13.58
C GLN A 288 3.60 8.90 -14.58
N VAL A 289 4.11 8.79 -15.81
CA VAL A 289 3.67 7.78 -16.78
C VAL A 289 3.84 6.38 -16.20
N GLU A 290 5.01 6.05 -15.65
CA GLU A 290 5.27 4.74 -15.04
C GLU A 290 4.32 4.45 -13.87
N ASN A 291 4.01 5.45 -13.03
CA ASN A 291 3.04 5.33 -11.94
C ASN A 291 1.62 5.02 -12.45
N ILE A 292 1.17 5.71 -13.50
CA ILE A 292 -0.13 5.47 -14.14
C ILE A 292 -0.19 4.04 -14.69
N GLU A 293 0.87 3.59 -15.36
CA GLU A 293 0.94 2.24 -15.90
C GLU A 293 0.96 1.15 -14.83
N ILE A 294 1.72 1.36 -13.74
CA ILE A 294 1.73 0.45 -12.59
C ILE A 294 0.32 0.28 -12.04
N LEU A 295 -0.40 1.39 -11.85
CA LEU A 295 -1.75 1.34 -11.30
C LEU A 295 -2.75 0.68 -12.26
N ARG A 296 -2.62 0.93 -13.58
CA ARG A 296 -3.41 0.28 -14.63
C ARG A 296 -3.21 -1.24 -14.61
N LEU A 297 -1.95 -1.68 -14.65
CA LEU A 297 -1.59 -3.10 -14.69
C LEU A 297 -1.97 -3.84 -13.41
N GLN A 298 -1.81 -3.19 -12.25
CA GLN A 298 -2.22 -3.76 -10.96
C GLN A 298 -3.73 -3.98 -10.91
N THR A 299 -4.52 -2.97 -11.32
CA THR A 299 -5.99 -3.06 -11.35
C THR A 299 -6.45 -4.21 -12.26
N LEU A 300 -5.87 -4.34 -13.45
CA LEU A 300 -6.18 -5.44 -14.37
C LEU A 300 -5.79 -6.82 -13.80
N ALA A 301 -4.64 -6.90 -13.13
CA ALA A 301 -4.20 -8.13 -12.48
C ALA A 301 -5.15 -8.53 -11.34
N ASP A 302 -5.64 -7.57 -10.56
CA ASP A 302 -6.56 -7.82 -9.45
C ASP A 302 -7.94 -8.28 -9.93
N VAL A 303 -8.45 -7.72 -11.04
CA VAL A 303 -9.66 -8.24 -11.71
C VAL A 303 -9.45 -9.67 -12.19
N ARG A 304 -8.34 -9.95 -12.88
CA ARG A 304 -8.03 -11.29 -13.39
C ARG A 304 -7.94 -12.34 -12.27
N ASN A 305 -7.39 -11.94 -11.12
CA ASN A 305 -7.26 -12.80 -9.94
C ASN A 305 -8.55 -12.86 -9.09
N LYS A 306 -9.65 -12.24 -9.55
CA LYS A 306 -10.93 -12.14 -8.82
C LYS A 306 -10.80 -11.49 -7.43
N LYS A 307 -9.80 -10.63 -7.25
CA LYS A 307 -9.61 -9.82 -6.03
C LYS A 307 -10.39 -8.51 -6.08
N LEU A 308 -10.76 -8.06 -7.28
CA LEU A 308 -11.47 -6.82 -7.54
C LEU A 308 -12.60 -7.09 -8.53
N ASP A 309 -13.80 -6.56 -8.27
CA ASP A 309 -14.92 -6.66 -9.19
C ASP A 309 -14.70 -5.74 -10.41
N LEU A 310 -15.36 -6.04 -11.53
CA LEU A 310 -15.25 -5.25 -12.75
C LEU A 310 -15.88 -3.86 -12.57
N LYS A 311 -16.98 -3.73 -11.81
CA LYS A 311 -17.57 -2.43 -11.47
C LYS A 311 -16.56 -1.59 -10.68
N ASP A 312 -15.94 -2.22 -9.70
CA ASP A 312 -14.90 -1.55 -8.94
C ASP A 312 -13.75 -1.14 -9.85
N ALA A 313 -13.25 -2.01 -10.73
CA ALA A 313 -12.19 -1.65 -11.66
C ALA A 313 -12.54 -0.44 -12.56
N TYR A 314 -13.78 -0.36 -13.04
CA TYR A 314 -14.29 0.83 -13.74
C TYR A 314 -14.16 2.09 -12.88
N ASP A 315 -14.63 2.06 -11.63
CA ASP A 315 -14.56 3.20 -10.71
C ASP A 315 -13.09 3.63 -10.46
N THR A 316 -12.13 2.69 -10.42
CA THR A 316 -10.69 3.00 -10.33
C THR A 316 -10.18 3.70 -11.58
N PHE A 317 -10.45 3.16 -12.77
CA PHE A 317 -9.98 3.77 -14.02
C PHE A 317 -10.60 5.15 -14.24
N TYR A 318 -11.88 5.32 -13.92
CA TYR A 318 -12.58 6.60 -13.95
C TYR A 318 -11.83 7.64 -13.11
N PHE A 319 -11.57 7.31 -11.84
CA PHE A 319 -10.88 8.23 -10.94
C PHE A 319 -9.44 8.54 -11.36
N MET A 320 -8.73 7.60 -11.99
CA MET A 320 -7.41 7.87 -12.57
C MET A 320 -7.46 8.98 -13.62
N ILE A 321 -8.50 9.03 -14.46
CA ILE A 321 -8.68 10.10 -15.45
C ILE A 321 -9.00 11.44 -14.77
N GLU A 322 -9.81 11.43 -13.72
CA GLU A 322 -10.07 12.64 -12.92
C GLU A 322 -8.79 13.20 -12.30
N GLU A 323 -7.89 12.34 -11.80
CA GLU A 323 -6.62 12.78 -11.22
C GLU A 323 -5.66 13.32 -12.28
N ILE A 324 -5.63 12.73 -13.49
CA ILE A 324 -4.90 13.31 -14.62
C ILE A 324 -5.44 14.71 -14.92
N GLY A 325 -6.76 14.87 -14.98
CA GLY A 325 -7.41 16.16 -15.17
C GLY A 325 -7.02 17.15 -14.07
N TYR A 326 -7.16 16.77 -12.82
CA TYR A 326 -6.87 17.64 -11.68
C TYR A 326 -5.41 18.12 -11.64
N TYR A 327 -4.45 17.22 -11.80
CA TYR A 327 -3.03 17.56 -11.66
C TYR A 327 -2.45 18.28 -12.87
N TYR A 328 -2.92 18.00 -14.09
CA TYR A 328 -2.24 18.43 -15.31
C TYR A 328 -3.05 19.36 -16.20
N ALA A 329 -4.39 19.39 -16.09
CA ALA A 329 -5.20 20.32 -16.87
C ALA A 329 -4.82 21.80 -16.65
N PRO A 330 -4.52 22.28 -15.43
CA PRO A 330 -4.12 23.68 -15.22
C PRO A 330 -2.81 24.08 -15.91
N PHE A 331 -1.99 23.10 -16.31
CA PHE A 331 -0.66 23.34 -16.88
C PHE A 331 -0.61 23.09 -18.39
N ILE A 332 -1.73 22.71 -19.02
CA ILE A 332 -1.75 22.34 -20.43
C ILE A 332 -1.36 23.52 -21.33
N ASP A 333 -1.72 24.75 -21.00
CA ASP A 333 -1.43 25.93 -21.82
C ASP A 333 0.05 26.35 -21.77
N TYR A 334 0.78 25.93 -20.72
CA TYR A 334 2.17 26.31 -20.48
C TYR A 334 3.16 25.17 -20.75
N PHE A 335 2.71 23.92 -20.68
CA PHE A 335 3.58 22.72 -20.65
C PHE A 335 3.06 21.58 -21.53
N LYS A 336 2.26 21.89 -22.56
CA LYS A 336 1.52 20.93 -23.39
C LYS A 336 2.38 19.79 -23.94
N ASP A 337 3.52 20.13 -24.55
CA ASP A 337 4.33 19.18 -25.29
C ASP A 337 5.06 18.18 -24.37
N GLU A 338 5.45 18.63 -23.18
CA GLU A 338 6.08 17.77 -22.18
C GLU A 338 5.09 16.87 -21.45
N LEU A 339 3.80 17.24 -21.37
CA LEU A 339 2.75 16.43 -20.74
C LEU A 339 2.14 15.37 -21.66
N ARG A 340 2.38 15.42 -22.97
CA ARG A 340 1.83 14.45 -23.95
C ARG A 340 1.98 12.99 -23.52
N PRO A 341 3.13 12.52 -22.97
CA PRO A 341 3.27 11.13 -22.54
C PRO A 341 2.29 10.73 -21.43
N ILE A 342 1.98 11.64 -20.51
CA ILE A 342 0.99 11.41 -19.44
C ILE A 342 -0.41 11.27 -20.05
N PHE A 343 -0.74 12.09 -21.04
CA PHE A 343 -2.02 12.02 -21.73
C PHE A 343 -2.15 10.75 -22.58
N ASP A 344 -1.08 10.32 -23.25
CA ASP A 344 -1.06 9.02 -23.94
C ASP A 344 -1.29 7.85 -22.96
N ALA A 345 -0.64 7.88 -21.79
CA ALA A 345 -0.91 6.89 -20.73
C ALA A 345 -2.37 6.95 -20.27
N GLY A 346 -2.95 8.14 -20.10
CA GLY A 346 -4.36 8.31 -19.79
C GLY A 346 -5.29 7.80 -20.90
N ARG A 347 -4.92 7.91 -22.18
CA ARG A 347 -5.69 7.34 -23.30
C ARG A 347 -5.80 5.82 -23.17
N THR A 348 -4.71 5.14 -22.79
CA THR A 348 -4.76 3.69 -22.53
C THR A 348 -5.68 3.33 -21.37
N VAL A 349 -5.78 4.18 -20.33
CA VAL A 349 -6.71 3.98 -19.21
C VAL A 349 -8.16 4.17 -19.68
N LYS A 350 -8.43 5.17 -20.54
CA LYS A 350 -9.76 5.34 -21.16
C LYS A 350 -10.18 4.12 -21.99
N GLU A 351 -9.26 3.50 -22.72
CA GLU A 351 -9.55 2.25 -23.45
C GLU A 351 -9.98 1.11 -22.52
N GLU A 352 -9.42 1.02 -21.30
CA GLU A 352 -9.87 0.03 -20.30
C GLU A 352 -11.27 0.34 -19.77
N ILE A 353 -11.63 1.62 -19.63
CA ILE A 353 -13.01 2.04 -19.30
C ILE A 353 -13.99 1.59 -20.39
N GLU A 354 -13.66 1.83 -21.66
CA GLU A 354 -14.49 1.42 -22.79
C GLU A 354 -14.66 -0.09 -22.86
N LYS A 355 -13.59 -0.86 -22.58
CA LYS A 355 -13.67 -2.33 -22.49
C LYS A 355 -14.61 -2.77 -21.37
N ALA A 356 -14.53 -2.15 -20.18
CA ALA A 356 -15.43 -2.46 -19.07
C ALA A 356 -16.90 -2.16 -19.42
N ILE A 357 -17.18 -0.99 -20.01
CA ILE A 357 -18.53 -0.61 -20.48
C ILE A 357 -19.08 -1.63 -21.49
N ARG A 358 -18.27 -2.06 -22.47
CA ARG A 358 -18.69 -3.08 -23.44
C ARG A 358 -19.03 -4.42 -22.79
N ILE A 359 -18.37 -4.79 -21.72
CA ILE A 359 -18.68 -6.01 -20.96
C ILE A 359 -19.99 -5.84 -20.19
N PHE A 360 -20.22 -4.68 -19.55
CA PHE A 360 -21.48 -4.38 -18.87
C PHE A 360 -22.68 -4.42 -19.82
N LYS A 361 -22.54 -3.95 -21.06
CA LYS A 361 -23.59 -4.03 -22.09
C LYS A 361 -24.18 -5.43 -22.26
N ASN A 362 -23.36 -6.46 -22.10
CA ASN A 362 -23.75 -7.85 -22.29
C ASN A 362 -24.18 -8.54 -20.98
N SER A 363 -23.96 -7.92 -19.82
CA SER A 363 -24.17 -8.54 -18.50
C SER A 363 -25.19 -7.81 -17.63
N ASP A 364 -25.12 -6.48 -17.55
CA ASP A 364 -26.01 -5.64 -16.75
C ASP A 364 -26.33 -4.34 -17.49
N LYS A 365 -27.57 -4.24 -17.98
CA LYS A 365 -28.03 -3.11 -18.80
C LYS A 365 -28.23 -1.82 -18.00
N GLU A 366 -28.58 -1.91 -16.71
CA GLU A 366 -28.73 -0.71 -15.87
C GLU A 366 -27.36 -0.12 -15.53
N LEU A 367 -26.41 -0.97 -15.15
CA LEU A 367 -25.03 -0.57 -14.87
C LEU A 367 -24.34 -0.03 -16.12
N TYR A 368 -24.57 -0.64 -17.29
CA TYR A 368 -24.11 -0.12 -18.58
C TYR A 368 -24.56 1.32 -18.83
N ASN A 369 -25.87 1.60 -18.75
CA ASN A 369 -26.40 2.93 -19.04
C ASN A 369 -25.81 3.99 -18.09
N ARG A 370 -25.62 3.63 -16.81
CA ARG A 370 -25.02 4.52 -15.81
C ARG A 370 -23.56 4.83 -16.15
N CYS A 371 -22.76 3.79 -16.37
CA CYS A 371 -21.33 3.92 -16.67
C CYS A 371 -21.06 4.59 -18.03
N GLU A 372 -21.95 4.41 -19.01
CA GLU A 372 -21.89 5.11 -20.30
C GLU A 372 -22.13 6.62 -20.10
N THR A 373 -23.18 6.99 -19.37
CA THR A 373 -23.49 8.39 -19.05
C THR A 373 -22.36 9.07 -18.26
N GLU A 374 -21.82 8.38 -17.24
CA GLU A 374 -20.69 8.88 -16.44
C GLU A 374 -19.44 9.07 -17.30
N PHE A 375 -19.16 8.16 -18.24
CA PHE A 375 -18.02 8.25 -19.13
C PHE A 375 -18.17 9.36 -20.17
N GLU A 376 -19.37 9.60 -20.71
CA GLU A 376 -19.64 10.75 -21.58
C GLU A 376 -19.40 12.07 -20.83
N ALA A 377 -19.84 12.18 -19.58
CA ALA A 377 -19.56 13.35 -18.75
C ALA A 377 -18.05 13.55 -18.52
N LEU A 378 -17.31 12.46 -18.27
CA LEU A 378 -15.86 12.48 -18.14
C LEU A 378 -15.17 12.94 -19.44
N GLN A 379 -15.66 12.50 -20.60
CA GLN A 379 -15.18 12.94 -21.91
C GLN A 379 -15.47 14.43 -22.15
N ASN A 380 -16.64 14.93 -21.77
CA ASN A 380 -16.96 16.35 -21.92
C ASN A 380 -16.05 17.23 -21.03
N ASN A 381 -15.71 16.76 -19.83
CA ASN A 381 -14.91 17.53 -18.88
C ASN A 381 -13.41 17.49 -19.16
N TYR A 382 -12.88 16.35 -19.62
CA TYR A 382 -11.43 16.14 -19.75
C TYR A 382 -10.99 15.63 -21.13
N GLY A 383 -11.91 15.46 -22.08
CA GLY A 383 -11.65 14.88 -23.40
C GLY A 383 -10.54 15.58 -24.16
N TYR A 384 -10.52 16.91 -24.11
CA TYR A 384 -9.53 17.78 -24.75
C TYR A 384 -8.08 17.52 -24.30
N LEU A 385 -7.87 16.89 -23.13
CA LEU A 385 -6.54 16.51 -22.66
C LEU A 385 -5.95 15.33 -23.43
N PHE A 386 -6.80 14.52 -24.07
CA PHE A 386 -6.43 13.23 -24.67
C PHE A 386 -6.51 13.21 -26.21
N GLU A 387 -6.80 14.36 -26.82
CA GLU A 387 -6.91 14.59 -28.26
C GLU A 387 -5.57 14.71 -28.99
#